data_AF-A0A6F9A850-F1
#
_entry.id   AF-A0A6F9A850-F1
#
_cell.length_a   1.000
_cell.length_b   1.000
_cell.length_c   1.000
_cell.angle_alpha   90.00
_cell.angle_beta   90.00
_cell.angle_gamma   90.00
#
_symmetry.space_group_name_H-M   'P 1'
#
loop_
_entity.id
_entity.type
_entity.pdbx_description
1 polymer ?
#
loop_
_entity_poly.entity_id
_entity_poly.type
_entity_poly.pdbx_seq_one_letter_code
_entity_poly.pdbx_strand_id
1 'polypeptide(L)'
;MRFLRLNSRLTSQNITYSCQPGNRQGPGEREVKFLADTQRQSYLGTLQDCVPSEELHSGGRRESVFQFESEDLDLLPLRDLAVFGSSDLTQEFGFTVGP
;
A
#
# COMPACT_ATOMS: atom_id res chain seq x y z
N MET A 1 -13.89 11.49 -11.91
CA MET A 1 -13.05 12.58 -11.38
C MET A 1 -12.74 13.72 -12.37
N ARG A 2 -13.36 13.76 -13.57
CA ARG A 2 -12.94 14.69 -14.65
C ARG A 2 -12.96 16.18 -14.27
N PHE A 3 -14.03 16.65 -13.62
CA PHE A 3 -14.15 18.06 -13.23
C PHE A 3 -13.25 18.46 -12.07
N LEU A 4 -12.97 17.52 -11.15
CA LEU A 4 -12.02 17.76 -10.06
C LEU A 4 -10.62 17.98 -10.64
N ARG A 5 -10.18 17.12 -11.57
CA ARG A 5 -8.90 17.29 -12.27
C ARG A 5 -8.79 18.64 -12.98
N LEU A 6 -9.82 19.06 -13.71
CA LEU A 6 -9.83 20.36 -14.40
C LEU A 6 -9.61 21.57 -13.46
N ASN A 7 -9.92 21.45 -12.16
CA ASN A 7 -9.81 22.53 -11.18
C ASN A 7 -8.71 22.28 -10.14
N SER A 8 -7.84 21.30 -10.35
CA SER A 8 -6.75 20.96 -9.45
C SER A 8 -5.40 21.14 -10.15
N ARG A 9 -4.33 21.24 -9.35
CA ARG A 9 -2.94 21.27 -9.83
C ARG A 9 -2.12 20.08 -9.34
N LEU A 10 -2.62 19.43 -8.29
CA LEU A 10 -1.97 18.35 -7.59
C LEU A 10 -3.04 17.31 -7.24
N THR A 11 -2.66 16.04 -7.27
CA THR A 11 -3.46 14.95 -6.73
C THR A 11 -2.63 14.18 -5.71
N SER A 12 -3.27 13.72 -4.64
CA SER A 12 -2.64 12.87 -3.64
C SER A 12 -3.61 11.82 -3.14
N GLN A 13 -3.07 10.69 -2.69
CA GLN A 13 -3.81 9.60 -2.08
C GLN A 13 -2.88 8.83 -1.14
N ASN A 14 -3.41 8.37 -0.01
CA ASN A 14 -2.68 7.50 0.90
C ASN A 14 -3.27 6.09 0.91
N ILE A 15 -2.42 5.07 0.91
CA ILE A 15 -2.81 3.68 1.13
C ILE A 15 -2.10 3.16 2.37
N THR A 16 -2.84 2.63 3.34
CA THR A 16 -2.25 2.03 4.55
C THR A 16 -2.22 0.52 4.39
N TYR A 17 -1.03 -0.08 4.49
CA TYR A 17 -0.85 -1.53 4.62
C TYR A 17 -0.84 -1.90 6.10
N SER A 18 -1.60 -2.93 6.49
CA SER A 18 -1.73 -3.36 7.88
C SER A 18 -1.58 -4.87 8.04
N CYS A 19 -0.89 -5.27 9.11
CA CYS A 19 -0.89 -6.65 9.57
C CYS A 19 -2.09 -6.92 10.49
N GLN A 20 -2.65 -8.13 10.41
CA GLN A 20 -3.71 -8.58 11.32
C GLN A 20 -3.30 -8.43 12.80
N PRO A 21 -4.27 -8.28 13.72
CA PRO A 21 -4.00 -8.32 15.16
C PRO A 21 -3.21 -9.58 15.55
N GLY A 22 -2.14 -9.40 16.34
CA GLY A 22 -1.20 -10.48 16.68
C GLY A 22 0.01 -10.58 15.75
N ASN A 23 -0.02 -9.94 14.58
CA ASN A 23 1.11 -9.86 13.65
C ASN A 23 1.74 -8.46 13.64
N ARG A 24 3.00 -8.39 13.22
CA ARG A 24 3.78 -7.16 13.05
C ARG A 24 4.57 -7.21 11.75
N GLN A 25 5.06 -6.05 11.30
CA GLN A 25 5.99 -5.98 10.18
C GLN A 25 7.35 -6.57 10.59
N GLY A 26 7.79 -7.54 9.82
CA GLY A 26 9.04 -8.26 9.98
C GLY A 26 10.14 -7.76 9.03
N PRO A 27 11.30 -8.42 9.03
CA PRO A 27 12.44 -8.03 8.20
C PRO A 27 12.33 -8.49 6.74
N GLY A 28 11.38 -9.39 6.42
CA GLY A 28 11.14 -9.84 5.04
C GLY A 28 10.51 -8.72 4.21
N GLU A 29 10.96 -8.55 2.98
CA GLU A 29 10.45 -7.55 2.06
C GLU A 29 9.79 -8.22 0.84
N ARG A 30 8.63 -7.69 0.43
CA ARG A 30 7.94 -8.08 -0.80
C ARG A 30 7.65 -6.88 -1.68
N GLU A 31 7.69 -7.11 -2.99
CA GLU A 31 7.26 -6.11 -3.95
C GLU A 31 5.74 -5.96 -3.95
N VAL A 32 5.29 -4.73 -4.11
CA VAL A 32 3.89 -4.38 -4.34
C VAL A 32 3.78 -3.41 -5.50
N LYS A 33 2.75 -3.58 -6.31
CA LYS A 33 2.41 -2.70 -7.43
C LYS A 33 1.05 -2.06 -7.20
N PHE A 34 0.93 -0.78 -7.48
CA PHE A 34 -0.33 -0.03 -7.38
C PHE A 34 -0.72 0.49 -8.76
N LEU A 35 -1.85 0.04 -9.29
CA LEU A 35 -2.32 0.40 -10.63
C LEU A 35 -2.89 1.82 -10.62
N ALA A 36 -2.33 2.69 -11.47
CA ALA A 36 -2.80 4.05 -11.64
C ALA A 36 -4.17 4.11 -12.36
N ASP A 37 -4.85 5.25 -12.29
CA ASP A 37 -6.15 5.47 -12.95
C ASP A 37 -6.10 5.26 -14.47
N THR A 38 -4.96 5.57 -15.10
CA THR A 38 -4.74 5.35 -16.53
C THR A 38 -4.74 3.89 -16.95
N GLN A 39 -4.57 2.95 -15.99
CA GLN A 39 -4.43 1.50 -16.20
C GLN A 39 -3.26 1.08 -17.10
N ARG A 40 -2.35 2.02 -17.42
CA ARG A 40 -1.19 1.78 -18.29
C ARG A 40 0.12 1.75 -17.53
N GLN A 41 0.12 2.23 -16.29
CA GLN A 41 1.30 2.36 -15.45
C GLN A 41 0.97 2.00 -14.02
N SER A 42 2.00 1.64 -13.27
CA SER A 42 1.88 1.29 -11.86
C SER A 42 3.01 1.93 -11.08
N TYR A 43 2.70 2.34 -9.86
CA TYR A 43 3.72 2.65 -8.87
C TYR A 43 4.28 1.35 -8.30
N LEU A 44 5.59 1.32 -8.09
CA LEU A 44 6.28 0.22 -7.43
C LEU A 44 6.55 0.62 -5.98
N GLY A 45 6.38 -0.33 -5.08
CA GLY A 45 6.73 -0.17 -3.68
C GLY A 45 7.21 -1.48 -3.08
N THR A 46 7.67 -1.38 -1.85
CA THR A 46 8.10 -2.53 -1.05
C THR A 46 7.33 -2.52 0.26
N LEU A 47 6.83 -3.69 0.66
CA LEU A 47 6.17 -3.89 1.95
C LEU A 47 6.97 -4.87 2.81
N GLN A 48 6.81 -4.73 4.12
CA GLN A 48 7.39 -5.65 5.09
C GLN A 48 6.41 -6.79 5.38
N ASP A 49 6.92 -8.01 5.46
CA ASP A 49 6.14 -9.21 5.70
C ASP A 49 5.46 -9.18 7.07
N CYS A 50 4.24 -9.72 7.13
CA CYS A 50 3.56 -9.85 8.41
C CYS A 50 4.06 -11.14 9.08
N VAL A 51 4.73 -10.98 10.21
CA VAL A 51 5.22 -12.08 11.05
C VAL A 51 4.46 -12.10 12.38
N PRO A 52 4.26 -13.29 12.99
CA PRO A 52 3.71 -13.39 14.33
C PRO A 52 4.50 -12.53 15.32
N SER A 53 3.79 -11.80 16.18
CA SER A 53 4.41 -11.10 17.29
C SER A 53 4.62 -12.09 18.43
N GLU A 54 5.78 -12.77 18.44
CA GLU A 54 6.16 -13.73 19.50
C GLU A 54 6.11 -13.13 20.92
N GLU A 55 6.09 -11.79 21.05
CA GLU A 55 5.98 -11.11 22.32
C GLU A 55 4.95 -9.96 22.25
N LEU A 56 4.04 -9.90 23.23
CA LEU A 56 3.06 -8.82 23.43
C LEU A 56 3.69 -7.41 23.53
N HIS A 57 5.01 -7.34 23.71
CA HIS A 57 5.79 -6.13 23.97
C HIS A 57 6.83 -5.82 22.87
N SER A 58 6.85 -6.57 21.76
CA SER A 58 7.74 -6.21 20.66
C SER A 58 7.20 -4.96 19.96
N GLY A 59 7.89 -3.82 20.12
CA GLY A 59 7.52 -2.51 19.58
C GLY A 59 7.56 -2.38 18.05
N GLY A 60 7.30 -3.47 17.32
CA GLY A 60 7.29 -3.50 15.87
C GLY A 60 6.09 -2.74 15.28
N ARG A 61 6.32 -2.11 14.13
CA ARG A 61 5.29 -1.39 13.39
C ARG A 61 4.26 -2.39 12.86
N ARG A 62 2.97 -2.12 13.06
CA ARG A 62 1.88 -2.96 12.52
C ARG A 62 1.36 -2.48 11.16
N GLU A 63 1.60 -1.21 10.85
CA GLU A 63 1.02 -0.54 9.70
C GLU A 63 2.03 0.38 9.03
N SER A 64 2.10 0.37 7.70
CA SER A 64 2.89 1.33 6.90
C SER A 64 1.97 2.11 5.96
N VAL A 65 2.37 3.33 5.62
CA VAL A 65 1.58 4.22 4.76
C VAL A 65 2.37 4.50 3.49
N PHE A 66 1.73 4.28 2.35
CA PHE A 66 2.20 4.70 1.04
C PHE A 66 1.52 6.02 0.68
N GLN A 67 2.31 7.07 0.47
CA GLN A 67 1.84 8.38 0.05
C GLN A 67 2.12 8.55 -1.43
N PHE A 68 1.07 8.76 -2.22
CA PHE A 68 1.13 9.05 -3.63
C PHE A 68 0.80 10.52 -3.83
N GLU A 69 1.64 11.24 -4.58
CA GLU A 69 1.46 12.65 -4.88
C GLU A 69 2.00 12.94 -6.27
N SER A 70 1.24 13.66 -7.09
CA SER A 70 1.66 14.00 -8.45
C SER A 70 0.96 15.26 -8.98
N GLU A 71 1.66 15.99 -9.84
CA GLU A 71 1.08 17.05 -10.68
C GLU A 71 0.34 16.46 -11.90
N ASP A 72 0.63 15.21 -12.27
CA ASP A 72 -0.16 14.48 -13.28
C ASP A 72 -1.43 13.94 -12.64
N LEU A 73 -2.53 14.67 -12.89
CA LEU A 73 -3.83 14.42 -12.28
C LEU A 73 -4.50 13.13 -12.77
N ASP A 74 -4.01 12.54 -13.87
CA ASP A 74 -4.56 11.31 -14.43
C ASP A 74 -3.99 10.05 -13.77
N LEU A 75 -3.06 10.17 -12.83
CA LEU A 75 -2.47 9.02 -12.15
C LEU A 75 -3.33 8.45 -11.01
N LEU A 76 -4.10 9.30 -10.34
CA LEU A 76 -4.94 8.94 -9.18
C LEU A 76 -6.43 9.12 -9.49
N PRO A 77 -7.34 8.38 -8.83
CA PRO A 77 -7.08 7.43 -7.74
C PRO A 77 -6.50 6.11 -8.23
N LEU A 78 -5.82 5.39 -7.33
CA LEU A 78 -5.40 4.02 -7.57
C LEU A 78 -6.61 3.11 -7.83
N ARG A 79 -6.46 2.20 -8.78
CA ARG A 79 -7.55 1.32 -9.25
C ARG A 79 -7.47 -0.08 -8.67
N ASP A 80 -6.26 -0.56 -8.46
CA ASP A 80 -6.00 -1.89 -7.96
C ASP A 80 -4.58 -1.97 -7.37
N LEU A 81 -4.28 -3.08 -6.69
CA LEU A 81 -2.95 -3.38 -6.21
C LEU A 81 -2.63 -4.88 -6.34
N ALA A 82 -1.35 -5.19 -6.48
CA ALA A 82 -0.86 -6.56 -6.56
C ALA A 82 0.37 -6.72 -5.66
N VAL A 83 0.29 -7.66 -4.72
CA VAL A 83 1.41 -8.04 -3.85
C VAL A 83 2.08 -9.26 -4.43
N PHE A 84 3.41 -9.24 -4.55
CA PHE A 84 4.16 -10.40 -4.98
C PHE A 84 4.10 -11.50 -3.91
N GLY A 85 3.84 -12.75 -4.31
CA GLY A 85 3.70 -13.86 -3.36
C GLY A 85 5.02 -14.25 -2.70
N SER A 86 4.96 -14.71 -1.44
CA SER A 86 6.04 -15.45 -0.78
C SER A 86 5.71 -16.94 -0.82
N SER A 87 6.71 -17.80 -1.03
CA SER A 87 6.52 -19.24 -1.26
C SER A 87 6.13 -20.02 0.00
N ASP A 88 6.31 -19.45 1.20
CA ASP A 88 6.45 -20.28 2.39
C ASP A 88 5.33 -20.12 3.44
N LEU A 89 4.47 -19.09 3.37
CA LEU A 89 3.37 -18.87 4.34
C LEU A 89 2.18 -18.09 3.74
N THR A 90 0.95 -18.54 3.99
CA THR A 90 -0.26 -17.73 3.80
C THR A 90 -0.35 -16.69 4.90
N GLN A 91 0.29 -15.54 4.70
CA GLN A 91 0.23 -14.43 5.65
C GLN A 91 -1.01 -13.57 5.38
N GLU A 92 -1.83 -13.38 6.40
CA GLU A 92 -2.95 -12.44 6.33
C GLU A 92 -2.48 -11.00 6.49
N PHE A 93 -2.91 -10.13 5.58
CA PHE A 93 -2.63 -8.69 5.58
C PHE A 93 -3.85 -7.93 5.04
N GLY A 94 -3.88 -6.62 5.29
CA GLY A 94 -4.94 -5.73 4.84
C GLY A 94 -4.39 -4.47 4.19
N PHE A 95 -5.23 -3.85 3.37
CA PHE A 95 -5.00 -2.50 2.86
C PHE A 95 -6.23 -1.64 3.14
N THR A 96 -5.99 -0.43 3.67
CA THR A 96 -6.99 0.62 3.80
C THR A 96 -6.73 1.66 2.72
N VAL A 97 -7.70 1.85 1.83
CA VAL A 97 -7.63 2.83 0.74
C VAL A 97 -8.10 4.18 1.25
N GLY A 98 -7.18 5.15 1.31
CA GLY A 98 -7.50 6.53 1.68
C GLY A 98 -8.20 7.31 0.56
N PRO A 99 -8.79 8.46 0.91
CA PRO A 99 -9.48 9.34 -0.03
C PRO A 99 -8.56 9.92 -1.11
#